data_AF-A0A952RT88-F1
#
_entry.id   AF-A0A952RT88-F1
#
_cell.length_a   1.000
_cell.length_b   1.000
_cell.length_c   1.000
_cell.angle_alpha   90.00
_cell.angle_beta   90.00
_cell.angle_gamma   90.00
#
_symmetry.space_group_name_H-M   'P 1'
#
loop_
_entity.id
_entity.type
_entity.pdbx_description
1 polymer ?
#
loop_
_entity_poly.entity_id
_entity_poly.type
_entity_poly.pdbx_seq_one_letter_code
_entity_poly.pdbx_strand_id
1 'polypeptide(L)'
;MAALLDFALAAVHAVDPEHPHPTMADAIAHVVEDERPLFVEDSSREKTIALVVAVAWREGSLRERVQGDCVDKTKEGRCIAHPRSFCTMQIHASSGGDESLNDDPQKCIRAGMAILRQSMRACTDHPVAYYAAGPGACTNERAQRISRDRMALAARVRAVASKELKGK
;
A
#
# COMPACT_ATOMS: atom_id res chain seq x y z
N MET A 1 6.76 16.78 -8.32
CA MET A 1 7.69 15.91 -7.54
C MET A 1 7.99 16.38 -6.11
N ALA A 2 8.73 17.47 -5.86
CA ALA A 2 9.22 17.81 -4.50
C ALA A 2 8.14 17.79 -3.39
N ALA A 3 7.00 18.46 -3.60
CA ALA A 3 5.91 18.49 -2.62
C ALA A 3 5.26 17.11 -2.34
N LEU A 4 5.25 16.20 -3.33
CA LEU A 4 4.71 14.85 -3.16
C LEU A 4 5.69 13.96 -2.40
N LEU A 5 7.00 14.12 -2.66
CA LEU A 5 8.05 13.43 -1.92
C LEU A 5 8.03 13.85 -0.44
N ASP A 6 7.95 15.15 -0.16
CA ASP A 6 7.86 15.66 1.22
C ASP A 6 6.64 15.09 1.96
N PHE A 7 5.49 15.02 1.28
CA PHE A 7 4.30 14.39 1.83
C PHE A 7 4.45 12.88 2.02
N ALA A 8 5.05 12.17 1.06
CA ALA A 8 5.28 10.73 1.17
C ALA A 8 6.23 10.38 2.33
N LEU A 9 7.31 11.15 2.51
CA LEU A 9 8.22 11.02 3.66
C LEU A 9 7.49 11.25 4.98
N ALA A 10 6.70 12.32 5.09
CA ALA A 10 5.89 12.59 6.28
C ALA A 10 4.84 11.50 6.54
N ALA A 11 4.23 10.95 5.49
CA ALA A 11 3.24 9.87 5.59
C ALA A 11 3.87 8.56 6.06
N VAL A 12 5.07 8.22 5.55
CA VAL A 12 5.87 7.07 6.01
C VAL A 12 6.26 7.24 7.48
N HIS A 13 6.79 8.40 7.85
CA HIS A 13 7.16 8.71 9.23
C HIS A 13 5.95 8.62 10.19
N ALA A 14 4.75 8.95 9.72
CA ALA A 14 3.53 8.83 10.52
C ALA A 14 3.12 7.40 10.89
N VAL A 15 3.63 6.38 10.18
CA VAL A 15 3.35 4.96 10.47
C VAL A 15 4.54 4.22 11.08
N ASP A 16 5.75 4.68 10.81
CA ASP A 16 7.00 4.10 11.31
C ASP A 16 8.03 5.20 11.60
N PRO A 17 7.90 5.90 12.74
CA PRO A 17 8.75 7.06 13.05
C PRO A 17 10.21 6.69 13.34
N GLU A 18 10.49 5.42 13.64
CA GLU A 18 11.83 4.93 13.95
C GLU A 18 12.63 4.57 12.67
N HIS A 19 11.95 4.38 11.53
CA HIS A 19 12.58 3.95 10.28
C HIS A 19 12.15 4.84 9.10
N PRO A 20 13.07 5.54 8.42
CA PRO A 20 12.73 6.60 7.47
C PRO A 20 12.24 6.14 6.07
N HIS A 21 12.32 4.84 5.73
CA HIS A 21 11.98 4.22 4.42
C HIS A 21 12.07 5.14 3.17
N PRO A 22 13.21 5.82 2.90
CA PRO A 22 13.29 6.85 1.87
C PRO A 22 13.07 6.30 0.46
N THR A 23 13.56 5.10 0.15
CA THR A 23 13.33 4.42 -1.14
C THR A 23 11.84 4.21 -1.41
N MET A 24 11.09 3.79 -0.38
CA MET A 24 9.66 3.52 -0.52
C MET A 24 8.86 4.81 -0.63
N ALA A 25 9.21 5.84 0.15
CA ALA A 25 8.61 7.16 0.03
C ALA A 25 8.81 7.75 -1.38
N ASP A 26 10.02 7.65 -1.91
CA ASP A 26 10.36 8.10 -3.26
C ASP A 26 9.58 7.34 -4.35
N ALA A 27 9.53 6.01 -4.25
CA ALA A 27 8.77 5.19 -5.19
C ALA A 27 7.26 5.51 -5.17
N ILE A 28 6.68 5.73 -3.98
CA ILE A 28 5.28 6.11 -3.84
C ILE A 28 5.04 7.49 -4.48
N ALA A 29 5.89 8.47 -4.19
CA ALA A 29 5.74 9.83 -4.74
C ALA A 29 5.80 9.83 -6.27
N HIS A 30 6.81 9.17 -6.85
CA HIS A 30 6.97 9.05 -8.30
C HIS A 30 5.77 8.38 -8.96
N VAL A 31 5.36 7.22 -8.46
CA VAL A 31 4.24 6.47 -9.07
C VAL A 31 2.94 7.26 -8.97
N VAL A 32 2.68 7.90 -7.83
CA VAL A 32 1.44 8.67 -7.65
C VAL A 32 1.42 9.96 -8.49
N GLU A 33 2.57 10.53 -8.80
CA GLU A 33 2.69 11.64 -9.76
C GLU A 33 2.34 11.20 -11.18
N ASP A 34 2.89 10.05 -11.62
CA ASP A 34 2.73 9.52 -12.98
C ASP A 34 1.33 8.94 -13.24
N GLU A 35 0.69 8.38 -12.20
CA GLU A 35 -0.58 7.67 -12.32
C GLU A 35 -1.80 8.57 -12.10
N ARG A 36 -2.98 8.12 -12.53
CA ARG A 36 -4.25 8.76 -12.12
C ARG A 36 -4.51 8.50 -10.62
N PRO A 37 -4.97 9.49 -9.83
CA PRO A 37 -5.20 9.26 -8.40
C PRO A 37 -6.29 8.20 -8.19
N LEU A 38 -6.24 7.53 -7.04
CA LEU A 38 -7.21 6.50 -6.68
C LEU A 38 -8.60 7.11 -6.42
N PHE A 39 -8.62 8.33 -5.91
CA PHE A 39 -9.84 9.08 -5.59
C PHE A 39 -10.07 10.17 -6.64
N VAL A 40 -11.34 10.40 -7.01
CA VAL A 40 -11.72 11.46 -7.98
C VAL A 40 -11.36 12.85 -7.43
N GLU A 41 -11.70 13.12 -6.17
CA GLU A 41 -11.49 14.39 -5.48
C GLU A 41 -10.14 14.42 -4.72
N ASP A 42 -9.04 14.13 -5.42
CA ASP A 42 -7.69 14.05 -4.84
C ASP A 42 -6.64 14.71 -5.75
N SER A 43 -6.88 15.98 -6.10
CA SER A 43 -5.95 16.77 -6.91
C SER A 43 -4.57 16.93 -6.26
N SER A 44 -4.51 17.01 -4.92
CA SER A 44 -3.25 17.08 -4.16
C SER A 44 -2.52 15.74 -4.05
N ARG A 45 -3.16 14.64 -4.45
CA ARG A 45 -2.65 13.26 -4.36
C ARG A 45 -2.44 12.71 -2.94
N GLU A 46 -2.65 13.52 -1.92
CA GLU A 46 -2.43 13.15 -0.52
C GLU A 46 -3.28 11.96 -0.07
N LYS A 47 -4.53 11.85 -0.52
CA LYS A 47 -5.39 10.71 -0.13
C LYS A 47 -4.87 9.43 -0.75
N THR A 48 -4.42 9.49 -2.00
CA THR A 48 -3.81 8.37 -2.71
C THR A 48 -2.52 7.93 -2.02
N ILE A 49 -1.60 8.85 -1.73
CA ILE A 49 -0.35 8.55 -1.02
C ILE A 49 -0.65 7.92 0.35
N ALA A 50 -1.54 8.53 1.13
CA ALA A 50 -1.86 8.03 2.46
C ALA A 50 -2.48 6.62 2.44
N LEU A 51 -3.32 6.30 1.44
CA LEU A 51 -3.86 4.95 1.28
C LEU A 51 -2.77 3.95 0.88
N VAL A 52 -1.91 4.31 -0.07
CA VAL A 52 -0.80 3.46 -0.51
C VAL A 52 0.14 3.15 0.65
N VAL A 53 0.53 4.17 1.44
CA VAL A 53 1.36 4.00 2.65
C VAL A 53 0.65 3.11 3.68
N ALA A 54 -0.64 3.35 3.94
CA ALA A 54 -1.41 2.56 4.90
C ALA A 54 -1.48 1.08 4.52
N VAL A 55 -1.64 0.77 3.23
CA VAL A 55 -1.63 -0.60 2.72
C VAL A 55 -0.23 -1.19 2.80
N ALA A 56 0.77 -0.53 2.20
CA ALA A 56 2.16 -1.00 2.20
C ALA A 56 2.72 -1.28 3.61
N TRP A 57 2.42 -0.40 4.57
CA TRP A 57 2.84 -0.60 5.96
C TRP A 57 2.21 -1.84 6.59
N ARG A 58 0.93 -2.04 6.36
CA ARG A 58 0.22 -3.15 6.98
C ARG A 58 0.46 -4.50 6.31
N GLU A 59 0.76 -4.49 5.03
CA GLU A 59 1.03 -5.70 4.25
C GLU A 59 2.51 -6.12 4.34
N GLY A 60 3.45 -5.17 4.31
CA GLY A 60 4.88 -5.48 4.22
C GLY A 60 5.79 -4.68 5.15
N SER A 61 5.23 -3.83 6.01
CA SER A 61 5.99 -2.91 6.86
C SER A 61 6.90 -1.98 6.06
N LEU A 62 6.47 -1.54 4.88
CA LEU A 62 7.22 -0.69 3.94
C LEU A 62 8.55 -1.27 3.45
N ARG A 63 8.88 -2.52 3.82
CA ARG A 63 10.08 -3.22 3.36
C ARG A 63 9.99 -3.48 1.86
N GLU A 64 11.07 -3.22 1.14
CA GLU A 64 11.15 -3.40 -0.31
C GLU A 64 10.99 -4.87 -0.70
N ARG A 65 11.66 -5.76 0.04
CA ARG A 65 11.65 -7.21 -0.19
C ARG A 65 10.78 -7.92 0.84
N VAL A 66 9.59 -8.35 0.41
CA VAL A 66 8.66 -9.10 1.26
C VAL A 66 8.08 -10.26 0.47
N GLN A 67 8.04 -11.43 1.09
CA GLN A 67 7.44 -12.62 0.55
C GLN A 67 6.35 -13.13 1.51
N GLY A 68 5.22 -13.51 0.95
CA GLY A 68 4.05 -13.99 1.69
C GLY A 68 3.34 -15.15 1.01
N ASP A 69 2.32 -15.68 1.69
CA ASP A 69 1.48 -16.79 1.21
C ASP A 69 2.26 -18.04 0.79
N CYS A 70 3.34 -18.30 1.52
CA CYS A 70 4.26 -19.40 1.27
C CYS A 70 3.70 -20.72 1.78
N VAL A 71 3.93 -21.78 1.01
CA VAL A 71 3.54 -23.14 1.36
C VAL A 71 4.33 -23.61 2.58
N ASP A 72 5.64 -23.37 2.58
CA ASP A 72 6.55 -23.75 3.66
C ASP A 72 7.17 -22.51 4.31
N LYS A 73 7.20 -22.49 5.65
CA LYS A 73 7.74 -21.39 6.46
C LYS A 73 8.73 -21.91 7.50
N THR A 74 9.73 -21.08 7.82
CA THR A 74 10.59 -21.30 8.99
C THR A 74 9.78 -21.09 10.28
N LYS A 75 10.33 -21.52 11.42
CA LYS A 75 9.70 -21.27 12.73
C LYS A 75 9.50 -19.79 13.03
N GLU A 76 10.35 -18.94 12.45
CA GLU A 76 10.31 -17.47 12.55
C GLU A 76 9.37 -16.84 11.49
N GLY A 77 8.64 -17.65 10.72
CA GLY A 77 7.65 -17.20 9.75
C GLY A 77 8.21 -16.78 8.39
N ARG A 78 9.50 -17.00 8.12
CA ARG A 78 10.11 -16.69 6.80
C ARG A 78 9.73 -17.75 5.77
N CYS A 79 9.55 -17.34 4.52
CA CYS A 79 9.26 -18.26 3.43
C CYS A 79 10.47 -19.14 3.12
N ILE A 80 10.25 -20.45 3.06
CA ILE A 80 11.28 -21.43 2.65
C ILE A 80 11.15 -21.70 1.15
N ALA A 81 9.93 -21.93 0.67
CA ALA A 81 9.66 -22.23 -0.72
C ALA A 81 8.28 -21.70 -1.16
N HIS A 82 8.18 -21.46 -2.47
CA HIS A 82 6.93 -21.12 -3.17
C HIS A 82 6.17 -19.91 -2.59
N PRO A 83 6.80 -18.73 -2.47
CA PRO A 83 6.06 -17.52 -2.17
C PRO A 83 5.02 -17.25 -3.25
N ARG A 84 3.83 -16.84 -2.82
CA ARG A 84 2.74 -16.46 -3.73
C ARG A 84 2.44 -14.98 -3.69
N SER A 85 2.92 -14.25 -2.70
CA SER A 85 2.73 -12.80 -2.60
C SER A 85 4.08 -12.10 -2.47
N PHE A 86 4.23 -10.98 -3.18
CA PHE A 86 5.51 -10.31 -3.36
C PHE A 86 5.42 -8.83 -3.01
N CYS A 87 6.57 -8.26 -2.63
CA CYS A 87 6.80 -6.87 -2.28
C CYS A 87 5.95 -6.34 -1.12
N THR A 88 6.15 -5.08 -0.76
CA THR A 88 5.48 -4.44 0.37
C THR A 88 3.96 -4.38 0.24
N MET A 89 3.45 -4.42 -1.00
CA MET A 89 2.03 -4.44 -1.30
C MET A 89 1.42 -5.86 -1.23
N GLN A 90 2.22 -6.91 -1.03
CA GLN A 90 1.75 -8.31 -1.01
C GLN A 90 0.92 -8.69 -2.25
N ILE A 91 1.46 -8.40 -3.44
CA ILE A 91 0.79 -8.71 -4.70
C ILE A 91 0.84 -10.22 -4.93
N HIS A 92 -0.33 -10.86 -4.93
CA HIS A 92 -0.44 -12.30 -5.16
C HIS A 92 -0.13 -12.68 -6.62
N ALA A 93 0.42 -13.88 -6.85
CA ALA A 93 0.84 -14.38 -8.15
C ALA A 93 -0.32 -14.47 -9.15
N SER A 94 -1.51 -14.82 -8.68
CA SER A 94 -2.73 -14.82 -9.51
C SER A 94 -3.17 -13.41 -9.96
N SER A 95 -2.60 -12.37 -9.37
CA SER A 95 -2.86 -10.96 -9.68
C SER A 95 -1.66 -10.29 -10.37
N GLY A 96 -0.71 -11.09 -10.87
CA GLY A 96 0.50 -10.61 -11.56
C GLY A 96 1.70 -10.37 -10.64
N GLY A 97 1.68 -10.91 -9.42
CA GLY A 97 2.83 -10.88 -8.52
C GLY A 97 3.94 -11.83 -8.97
N ASP A 98 5.18 -11.34 -8.97
CA ASP A 98 6.37 -12.15 -9.21
C ASP A 98 7.57 -11.58 -8.43
N GLU A 99 8.71 -12.29 -8.46
CA GLU A 99 9.92 -11.91 -7.74
C GLU A 99 10.47 -10.54 -8.14
N SER A 100 10.24 -10.09 -9.38
CA SER A 100 10.76 -8.79 -9.84
C SER A 100 10.13 -7.61 -9.12
N LEU A 101 8.95 -7.79 -8.49
CA LEU A 101 8.35 -6.76 -7.64
C LEU A 101 9.15 -6.49 -6.37
N ASN A 102 9.98 -7.43 -5.91
CA ASN A 102 10.86 -7.23 -4.76
C ASN A 102 12.11 -6.40 -5.11
N ASP A 103 12.43 -6.29 -6.40
CA ASP A 103 13.64 -5.60 -6.87
C ASP A 103 13.35 -4.20 -7.42
N ASP A 104 12.07 -3.88 -7.64
CA ASP A 104 11.61 -2.59 -8.14
C ASP A 104 10.43 -2.06 -7.30
N PRO A 105 10.72 -1.18 -6.32
CA PRO A 105 9.68 -0.56 -5.48
C PRO A 105 8.62 0.19 -6.29
N GLN A 106 8.96 0.83 -7.41
CA GLN A 106 7.95 1.50 -8.23
C GLN A 106 7.03 0.50 -8.91
N LYS A 107 7.57 -0.60 -9.44
CA LYS A 107 6.77 -1.69 -10.02
C LYS A 107 5.82 -2.28 -8.97
N CYS A 108 6.30 -2.48 -7.74
CA CYS A 108 5.46 -2.89 -6.61
C CYS A 108 4.28 -1.93 -6.36
N ILE A 109 4.54 -0.62 -6.26
CA ILE A 109 3.49 0.37 -6.01
C ILE A 109 2.50 0.46 -7.18
N ARG A 110 2.97 0.43 -8.43
CA ARG A 110 2.10 0.42 -9.63
C ARG A 110 1.16 -0.78 -9.63
N ALA A 111 1.68 -1.98 -9.35
CA ALA A 111 0.87 -3.20 -9.24
C ALA A 111 -0.18 -3.09 -8.13
N GLY A 112 0.21 -2.60 -6.95
CA GLY A 112 -0.72 -2.37 -5.84
C GLY A 112 -1.81 -1.35 -6.16
N MET A 113 -1.45 -0.22 -6.76
CA MET A 113 -2.41 0.80 -7.19
C MET A 113 -3.40 0.28 -8.25
N ALA A 114 -2.96 -0.58 -9.17
CA ALA A 114 -3.84 -1.18 -10.16
C ALA A 114 -4.95 -2.02 -9.50
N ILE A 115 -4.58 -2.88 -8.53
CA ILE A 115 -5.54 -3.72 -7.81
C ILE A 115 -6.41 -2.87 -6.87
N LEU A 116 -5.85 -1.88 -6.19
CA LEU A 116 -6.64 -0.96 -5.35
C LEU A 116 -7.70 -0.22 -6.17
N ARG A 117 -7.33 0.26 -7.36
CA ARG A 117 -8.27 0.92 -8.28
C ARG A 117 -9.39 -0.02 -8.72
N GLN A 118 -9.08 -1.29 -9.00
CA GLN A 118 -10.11 -2.30 -9.26
C GLN A 118 -11.00 -2.51 -8.02
N SER A 119 -10.39 -2.59 -6.85
CA SER A 119 -11.10 -2.82 -5.60
C SER A 119 -12.08 -1.69 -5.27
N MET A 120 -11.67 -0.45 -5.45
CA MET A 120 -12.52 0.74 -5.25
C MET A 120 -13.70 0.80 -6.21
N ARG A 121 -13.58 0.22 -7.41
CA ARG A 121 -14.68 0.10 -8.37
C ARG A 121 -15.63 -1.04 -8.02
N ALA A 122 -15.09 -2.16 -7.54
CA ALA A 122 -15.88 -3.36 -7.24
C ALA A 122 -16.63 -3.24 -5.90
N CYS A 123 -15.98 -2.70 -4.86
CA CYS A 123 -16.52 -2.61 -3.51
C CYS A 123 -16.56 -1.13 -3.06
N THR A 124 -17.59 -0.38 -3.44
CA THR A 124 -17.69 1.06 -3.15
C THR A 124 -17.68 1.38 -1.65
N ASP A 125 -18.40 0.61 -0.84
CA ASP A 125 -18.52 0.85 0.60
C ASP A 125 -17.30 0.34 1.40
N HIS A 126 -16.54 -0.56 0.78
CA HIS A 126 -15.37 -1.22 1.35
C HIS A 126 -14.22 -1.24 0.33
N PRO A 127 -13.63 -0.07 0.02
CA PRO A 127 -12.78 0.16 -1.15
C PRO A 127 -11.52 -0.71 -1.25
N VAL A 128 -11.09 -1.35 -0.16
CA VAL A 128 -9.91 -2.23 -0.11
C VAL A 128 -10.30 -3.71 0.06
N ALA A 129 -11.59 -4.03 0.17
CA ALA A 129 -12.02 -5.41 0.44
C ALA A 129 -11.62 -6.37 -0.70
N TYR A 130 -11.90 -6.00 -1.95
CA TYR A 130 -11.49 -6.82 -3.10
C TYR A 130 -9.97 -6.92 -3.23
N TYR A 131 -9.23 -5.87 -2.90
CA TYR A 131 -7.77 -5.95 -2.82
C TYR A 131 -7.31 -7.04 -1.82
N ALA A 132 -7.96 -7.08 -0.66
CA ALA A 132 -7.58 -7.97 0.43
C ALA A 132 -7.97 -9.45 0.22
N ALA A 133 -9.05 -9.73 -0.52
CA ALA A 133 -9.59 -11.09 -0.61
C ALA A 133 -10.13 -11.50 -1.99
N GLY A 134 -10.05 -10.63 -3.00
CA GLY A 134 -10.49 -10.92 -4.36
C GLY A 134 -12.03 -11.01 -4.51
N PRO A 135 -12.52 -11.87 -5.43
CA PRO A 135 -13.95 -12.04 -5.68
C PRO A 135 -14.76 -12.39 -4.42
N GLY A 136 -15.94 -11.81 -4.27
CA GLY A 136 -16.82 -12.01 -3.10
C GLY A 136 -16.42 -11.22 -1.85
N ALA A 137 -15.32 -10.46 -1.89
CA ALA A 137 -14.84 -9.72 -0.72
C ALA A 137 -15.78 -8.61 -0.25
N CYS A 138 -16.59 -8.03 -1.13
CA CYS A 138 -17.46 -6.90 -0.76
C CYS A 138 -18.48 -7.26 0.33
N THR A 139 -18.89 -8.53 0.44
CA THR A 139 -19.80 -9.06 1.48
C THR A 139 -19.07 -9.90 2.53
N ASN A 140 -17.75 -10.07 2.41
CA ASN A 140 -16.95 -10.84 3.36
C ASN A 140 -16.57 -9.97 4.56
N GLU A 141 -17.11 -10.25 5.74
CA GLU A 141 -16.87 -9.41 6.92
C GLU A 141 -15.40 -9.19 7.27
N ARG A 142 -14.54 -10.20 7.08
CA ARG A 142 -13.09 -10.07 7.33
C ARG A 142 -12.48 -9.07 6.35
N ALA A 143 -12.78 -9.17 5.06
CA ALA A 143 -12.29 -8.23 4.06
C ALA A 143 -12.82 -6.81 4.29
N GLN A 144 -14.08 -6.67 4.70
CA GLN A 144 -14.63 -5.38 5.08
C GLN A 144 -13.94 -4.78 6.32
N ARG A 145 -13.62 -5.60 7.34
CA ARG A 145 -12.84 -5.16 8.51
C ARG A 145 -11.45 -4.68 8.11
N ILE A 146 -10.77 -5.42 7.23
CA ILE A 146 -9.46 -4.99 6.67
C ILE A 146 -9.62 -3.65 5.95
N SER A 147 -10.65 -3.52 5.10
CA SER A 147 -10.88 -2.26 4.38
C SER A 147 -11.11 -1.08 5.32
N ARG A 148 -11.90 -1.26 6.38
CA ARG A 148 -12.12 -0.21 7.39
C ARG A 148 -10.82 0.16 8.09
N ASP A 149 -10.00 -0.82 8.47
CA ASP A 149 -8.69 -0.56 9.08
C ASP A 149 -7.78 0.25 8.16
N ARG A 150 -7.62 -0.16 6.90
CA ARG A 150 -6.73 0.55 5.95
C ARG A 150 -7.21 1.97 5.68
N MET A 151 -8.52 2.17 5.49
CA MET A 151 -9.08 3.51 5.27
C MET A 151 -8.96 4.40 6.52
N ALA A 152 -9.16 3.85 7.72
CA ALA A 152 -9.00 4.58 8.97
C ALA A 152 -7.51 4.95 9.22
N LEU A 153 -6.59 4.04 8.93
CA LEU A 153 -5.16 4.31 8.98
C LEU A 153 -4.78 5.40 7.97
N ALA A 154 -5.23 5.30 6.71
CA ALA A 154 -4.95 6.31 5.68
C ALA A 154 -5.44 7.72 6.10
N ALA A 155 -6.64 7.82 6.67
CA ALA A 155 -7.16 9.09 7.17
C ALA A 155 -6.28 9.69 8.27
N ARG A 156 -5.80 8.86 9.22
CA ARG A 156 -4.88 9.29 10.28
C ARG A 156 -3.52 9.71 9.70
N VAL A 157 -2.94 8.90 8.81
CA VAL A 157 -1.64 9.17 8.17
C VAL A 157 -1.68 10.53 7.47
N ARG A 158 -2.72 10.77 6.66
CA ARG A 158 -2.90 12.05 5.99
C ARG A 158 -2.97 13.22 6.98
N ALA A 159 -3.75 13.09 8.05
CA ALA A 159 -3.90 14.14 9.05
C ALA A 159 -2.55 14.48 9.75
N VAL A 160 -1.76 13.46 10.08
CA VAL A 160 -0.43 13.65 10.71
C VAL A 160 0.54 14.29 9.72
N ALA A 161 0.66 13.76 8.51
CA ALA A 161 1.58 14.26 7.49
C ALA A 161 1.28 15.72 7.10
N SER A 162 0.01 16.05 6.85
CA SER A 162 -0.38 17.43 6.54
C SER A 162 -0.12 18.40 7.70
N LYS A 163 -0.24 17.95 8.97
CA LYS A 163 0.07 18.78 10.13
C LYS A 163 1.58 19.03 10.25
N GLU A 164 2.40 18.00 10.03
CA GLU A 164 3.86 18.11 10.07
C GLU A 164 4.38 19.11 9.03
N LEU A 165 3.85 19.07 7.80
CA LEU A 165 4.27 19.97 6.73
C LEU A 165 3.81 21.42 6.90
N LYS A 166 2.66 21.66 7.56
CA LYS A 166 2.18 23.02 7.85
C LYS A 166 2.89 23.69 9.02
N GLY A 167 3.54 22.90 9.88
CA GLY A 167 4.31 23.39 11.01
C GLY A 167 5.79 23.66 10.68
N LYS A 168 6.21 23.37 9.45
CA LYS A 168 7.52 23.73 8.88
C LYS A 168 7.40 25.05 8.14
#